data_AF-A0A3B4ZMZ1-F1
#
_entry.id   AF-A0A3B4ZMZ1-F1
#
_cell.length_a   1.000
_cell.length_b   1.000
_cell.length_c   1.000
_cell.angle_alpha   90.00
_cell.angle_beta   90.00
_cell.angle_gamma   90.00
#
_symmetry.space_group_name_H-M   'P 1'
#
loop_
_entity.id
_entity.type
_entity.pdbx_description
1 polymer ?
#
loop_
_entity_poly.entity_id
_entity_poly.type
_entity_poly.pdbx_seq_one_letter_code
_entity_poly.pdbx_strand_id
1 'polypeptide(L)' 'IKSQRLTKVTMDLQVKTNNSEHRTIEASKDRLIVRRGQAFTISLSLTQAFDPKLHVTVQTLKPILCTFTGL' A
#
# COMPACT_ATOMS: atom_id res chain seq x y z
N ILE A 1 -4.62 29.17 -4.49
CA ILE A 1 -4.99 27.76 -4.73
C ILE A 1 -5.39 27.18 -3.37
N LYS A 2 -6.66 26.85 -3.15
CA LYS A 2 -7.10 26.28 -1.86
C LYS A 2 -6.70 24.80 -1.83
N SER A 3 -5.69 24.47 -1.04
CA SER A 3 -5.33 23.07 -0.76
C SER A 3 -6.43 22.47 0.13
N GLN A 4 -7.27 21.61 -0.45
CA GLN A 4 -8.32 20.94 0.28
C GLN A 4 -7.76 19.63 0.82
N ARG A 5 -7.52 19.58 2.14
CA ARG A 5 -7.07 18.35 2.81
C ARG A 5 -8.26 17.40 2.91
N LEU A 6 -8.20 16.27 2.21
CA LEU A 6 -9.11 15.15 2.44
C LEU A 6 -9.02 14.73 3.91
N THR A 7 -10.11 14.91 4.64
CA THR A 7 -10.15 14.75 6.09
C THR A 7 -10.32 13.29 6.52
N LYS A 8 -10.71 12.38 5.61
CA LYS A 8 -10.80 10.95 5.89
C LYS A 8 -10.59 10.12 4.62
N VAL A 9 -9.50 9.38 4.60
CA VAL A 9 -9.21 8.34 3.58
C VAL A 9 -8.95 7.06 4.34
N THR A 10 -9.64 5.98 3.99
CA THR A 10 -9.33 4.64 4.53
C THR A 10 -8.49 3.89 3.51
N MET A 11 -7.47 3.20 4.00
CA MET A 11 -6.52 2.46 3.17
C MET A 11 -6.60 0.98 3.51
N ASP A 12 -6.73 0.15 2.49
CA ASP A 12 -6.67 -1.30 2.60
C ASP A 12 -5.45 -1.81 1.82
N LEU A 13 -4.56 -2.49 2.54
CA LEU A 13 -3.35 -3.10 2.01
C LEU A 13 -3.59 -4.45 1.32
N GLN A 14 -4.84 -4.93 1.26
CA GLN A 14 -5.21 -6.20 0.62
C GLN A 14 -4.30 -7.35 1.09
N VAL A 15 -4.00 -7.41 2.39
CA VAL A 15 -2.92 -8.25 2.97
C VAL A 15 -3.05 -9.70 2.54
N LYS A 16 -4.26 -10.27 2.63
CA LYS A 16 -4.51 -11.67 2.26
C LYS A 16 -4.21 -11.94 0.78
N THR A 17 -4.71 -11.09 -0.11
CA THR A 17 -4.53 -11.22 -1.57
C THR A 17 -3.07 -11.03 -1.95
N ASN A 18 -2.47 -9.92 -1.51
CA ASN A 18 -1.08 -9.60 -1.83
C ASN A 18 -0.12 -10.66 -1.27
N ASN A 19 -0.29 -11.12 -0.03
CA ASN A 19 0.59 -12.13 0.52
C ASN A 19 0.41 -13.50 -0.15
N SER A 20 -0.80 -13.82 -0.63
CA SER A 20 -1.02 -15.03 -1.43
C SER A 20 -0.29 -14.93 -2.78
N GLU A 21 -0.46 -13.83 -3.50
CA GLU A 21 0.18 -13.59 -4.81
C GLU A 21 1.71 -13.51 -4.74
N HIS A 22 2.24 -12.95 -3.65
CA HIS A 22 3.68 -12.83 -3.39
C HIS A 22 4.28 -14.07 -2.73
N ARG A 23 3.48 -15.12 -2.47
CA ARG A 23 3.90 -16.36 -1.82
C ARG A 23 4.58 -16.09 -0.47
N THR A 24 3.92 -15.28 0.36
CA THR A 24 4.35 -14.84 1.70
C THR A 24 3.24 -15.01 2.74
N ILE A 25 2.08 -15.58 2.38
CA ILE A 25 0.94 -15.80 3.30
C ILE A 25 1.29 -16.67 4.51
N GLU A 26 2.25 -17.58 4.35
CA GLU A 26 2.77 -18.41 5.45
C GLU A 26 3.69 -17.60 6.39
N ALA A 27 4.34 -16.55 5.90
CA ALA A 27 5.18 -15.68 6.71
C ALA A 27 4.34 -14.72 7.57
N SER A 28 3.18 -14.27 7.06
CA SER A 28 2.23 -13.49 7.84
C SER A 28 0.84 -13.46 7.20
N LYS A 29 -0.20 -13.46 8.04
CA LYS A 29 -1.59 -13.21 7.64
C LYS A 29 -2.07 -11.80 7.99
N ASP A 30 -1.37 -11.11 8.88
CA ASP A 30 -1.79 -9.83 9.45
C ASP A 30 -0.96 -8.65 8.93
N ARG A 31 0.25 -8.91 8.41
CA ARG A 31 1.16 -7.89 7.90
C ARG A 31 1.39 -8.10 6.41
N LEU A 32 1.37 -7.01 5.63
CA LEU A 32 1.73 -7.07 4.21
C LEU A 32 3.22 -7.38 4.06
N ILE A 33 3.54 -8.48 3.36
CA ILE A 33 4.90 -8.88 3.02
C ILE A 33 4.94 -9.11 1.51
N VAL A 34 5.67 -8.26 0.80
CA VAL A 34 5.81 -8.33 -0.67
C VAL A 34 7.23 -8.68 -1.08
N ARG A 35 7.36 -9.27 -2.26
CA ARG A 35 8.64 -9.53 -2.92
C ARG A 35 8.91 -8.46 -3.96
N ARG A 36 10.17 -8.01 -3.99
CA ARG A 36 10.65 -7.03 -4.99
C ARG A 36 10.39 -7.52 -6.42
N GLY A 37 10.23 -6.58 -7.35
CA GLY A 37 10.06 -6.88 -8.78
C GLY A 37 8.67 -7.40 -9.15
N GLN A 38 7.76 -7.54 -8.18
CA GLN A 38 6.37 -7.91 -8.40
C GLN A 38 5.46 -6.77 -7.91
N ALA A 39 4.48 -6.40 -8.72
CA ALA A 39 3.49 -5.39 -8.35
C ALA A 39 2.60 -5.90 -7.20
N PHE A 40 2.02 -4.98 -6.45
CA PHE A 40 1.02 -5.28 -5.42
C PHE A 40 -0.05 -4.20 -5.41
N THR A 41 -1.22 -4.56 -4.87
CA THR A 41 -2.40 -3.70 -4.93
C THR A 41 -2.65 -3.00 -3.60
N ILE A 42 -3.01 -1.73 -3.64
CA ILE A 42 -3.53 -0.98 -2.49
C ILE A 42 -4.88 -0.40 -2.90
N SER A 43 -5.86 -0.46 -2.01
CA SER A 43 -7.16 0.18 -2.23
C SER A 43 -7.32 1.38 -1.30
N LEU A 44 -7.70 2.52 -1.86
CA LEU A 44 -8.01 3.74 -1.12
C LEU A 44 -9.49 4.04 -1.25
N SER A 45 -10.20 4.14 -0.13
CA SER A 45 -11.59 4.61 -0.12
C SER A 45 -11.61 6.09 0.26
N LEU A 46 -12.11 6.90 -0.66
CA LEU A 46 -12.24 8.34 -0.51
C LEU A 46 -13.67 8.66 -0.09
N THR A 47 -13.85 9.63 0.82
CA THR A 47 -15.19 10.12 1.19
C THR A 47 -15.85 10.99 0.12
N GLN A 48 -15.08 11.39 -0.89
CA GLN A 48 -15.54 12.20 -2.02
C GLN A 48 -15.08 11.57 -3.34
N ALA A 49 -15.70 11.96 -4.44
CA ALA A 49 -15.32 11.51 -5.77
C ALA A 49 -13.83 11.76 -6.03
N PHE A 50 -13.19 10.82 -6.73
CA PHE A 50 -11.81 10.97 -7.14
C PHE A 50 -11.69 12.14 -8.12
N ASP A 51 -10.92 13.16 -7.74
CA ASP A 51 -10.51 14.24 -8.65
C ASP A 51 -9.14 13.88 -9.23
N PRO A 52 -9.00 13.69 -10.55
CA PRO A 52 -7.72 13.38 -11.18
C PRO A 52 -6.67 14.49 -11.01
N LYS A 53 -7.09 15.72 -10.68
CA LYS A 53 -6.19 16.84 -10.37
C LYS A 53 -5.64 16.75 -8.95
N LEU A 54 -6.21 15.89 -8.11
CA LEU A 54 -5.74 15.65 -6.76
C LEU A 54 -4.43 14.85 -6.82
N HIS A 55 -3.35 15.48 -6.40
CA HIS A 55 -2.06 14.83 -6.34
C HIS A 55 -1.99 13.90 -5.11
N VAL A 56 -1.88 12.60 -5.34
CA VAL A 56 -1.68 11.61 -4.27
C VAL A 56 -0.18 11.44 -4.05
N THR A 57 0.33 11.95 -2.94
CA THR A 57 1.74 11.75 -2.55
C THR A 57 1.86 10.58 -1.58
N VAL A 58 2.57 9.53 -1.99
CA VAL A 58 2.93 8.42 -1.10
C VAL A 58 4.21 8.82 -0.36
N GLN A 59 4.09 9.13 0.93
CA GLN A 59 5.24 9.40 1.79
C GLN A 59 5.51 8.20 2.69
N THR A 60 6.72 7.64 2.62
CA THR A 60 7.17 6.57 3.50
C THR A 60 7.98 7.18 4.65
N LEU A 61 7.61 6.86 5.89
CA LEU A 61 8.33 7.34 7.09
C LEU A 61 9.69 6.66 7.29
N LYS A 62 9.97 5.60 6.52
CA LYS A 62 11.23 4.84 6.53
C LYS A 62 11.49 4.28 5.13
N PRO A 63 12.73 4.27 4.62
CA PRO A 63 13.04 3.54 3.40
C PRO A 63 12.58 2.08 3.56
N ILE A 64 11.95 1.54 2.52
CA ILE A 64 11.59 0.12 2.47
C ILE A 64 12.93 -0.63 2.41
N LEU A 65 13.45 -1.02 3.57
CA LEU A 65 14.62 -1.88 3.66
C LEU A 65 14.14 -3.27 3.24
N CYS A 66 14.28 -3.59 1.96
CA CYS A 66 14.17 -4.96 1.48
C CYS A 66 15.33 -5.74 2.09
N THR A 67 15.16 -6.34 3.27
CA THR A 67 16.17 -7.23 3.85
C THR A 67 16.17 -8.54 3.06
N PHE A 68 17.24 -8.78 2.33
CA PHE A 68 17.50 -10.04 1.64
C PHE A 68 18.04 -11.04 2.66
N THR A 69 17.19 -11.90 3.22
CA THR A 69 17.68 -13.20 3.69
C THR A 69 17.66 -14.12 2.48
N GLY A 70 18.80 -14.18 1.79
CA GLY A 70 19.07 -15.23 0.81
C GLY A 70 19.25 -16.57 1.54
N LEU A 71 18.66 -17.62 0.98
CA LEU A 71 19.14 -18.99 1.14
C LEU A 71 20.26 -19.22 0.13
#